data_AF-A0A497SB13-F1
#
_entry.id   AF-A0A497SB13-F1
#
_cell.length_a   1.000
_cell.length_b   1.000
_cell.length_c   1.000
_cell.angle_alpha   90.00
_cell.angle_beta   90.00
_cell.angle_gamma   90.00
#
_symmetry.space_group_name_H-M   'P 1'
#
loop_
_entity.id
_entity.type
_entity.pdbx_description
1 polymer ?
#
loop_
_entity_poly.entity_id
_entity_poly.type
_entity_poly.pdbx_seq_one_letter_code
_entity_poly.pdbx_strand_id
1 'polypeptide(L)' 'MKILQVTNFFKPSWESGGPARVVYELSKKLTELGHEVTVYTTDGFKSRLDVEKNTLV' A
#
# COMPACT_ATOMS: atom_id res chain seq x y z
N MET A 1 2.29 -14.99 8.88
CA MET A 1 1.99 -14.00 9.96
C MET A 1 0.99 -12.99 9.44
N LYS A 2 0.30 -12.24 10.33
CA LYS A 2 -0.53 -11.08 9.94
C LYS A 2 0.31 -9.81 10.06
N ILE A 3 0.46 -9.07 8.96
CA ILE A 3 1.36 -7.92 8.86
C ILE A 3 0.57 -6.71 8.33
N LEU A 4 0.52 -5.65 9.12
CA LEU A 4 0.02 -4.34 8.68
C LEU A 4 1.20 -3.45 8.29
N GLN A 5 1.24 -3.02 7.03
CA GLN A 5 2.21 -2.05 6.53
C GLN A 5 1.52 -0.71 6.34
N VAL A 6 1.97 0.32 7.06
CA VAL A 6 1.47 1.69 6.92
C VAL A 6 2.45 2.49 6.09
N THR A 7 1.97 3.13 5.02
CA THR A 7 2.81 3.91 4.11
C THR A 7 2.04 5.13 3.59
N ASN A 8 2.76 6.18 3.21
CA ASN A 8 2.14 7.37 2.61
C ASN A 8 1.71 7.12 1.16
N PHE A 9 2.46 6.27 0.45
CA PHE A 9 2.28 5.98 -0.96
C PHE A 9 2.36 4.48 -1.22
N PHE A 10 1.50 4.01 -2.12
CA PHE A 10 1.46 2.64 -2.59
C PHE A 10 0.97 2.59 -4.03
N LYS A 11 0.99 1.40 -4.66
CA LYS A 11 0.37 1.18 -5.97
C LYS A 11 -1.06 1.75 -5.98
N PRO A 12 -1.46 2.54 -7.00
CA PRO A 12 -0.76 2.85 -8.25
C PRO A 12 0.10 4.14 -8.24
N SER A 13 0.33 4.81 -7.11
CA SER A 13 1.08 6.08 -7.01
C SER A 13 2.59 5.90 -7.19
N TRP A 14 3.01 5.38 -8.34
CA TRP A 14 4.41 5.07 -8.64
C TRP A 14 5.31 6.30 -8.72
N GLU A 15 4.75 7.46 -9.01
CA GLU A 15 5.52 8.69 -9.17
C GLU A 15 6.02 9.25 -7.83
N SER A 16 5.60 8.65 -6.70
CA SER A 16 6.26 8.90 -5.41
C SER A 16 7.66 8.27 -5.33
N GLY A 17 8.05 7.46 -6.31
CA GLY A 17 9.39 6.91 -6.47
C GLY A 17 9.68 5.69 -5.58
N GLY A 18 10.91 5.62 -5.08
CA GLY A 18 11.46 4.49 -4.33
C GLY A 18 10.55 3.94 -3.22
N PRO A 19 9.94 4.78 -2.35
CA PRO A 19 9.07 4.30 -1.28
C PRO A 19 7.91 3.42 -1.75
N ALA A 20 7.17 3.81 -2.80
CA ALA A 20 6.06 3.01 -3.31
C ALA A 20 6.53 1.68 -3.91
N ARG A 21 7.70 1.66 -4.55
CA ARG A 21 8.31 0.43 -5.11
C ARG A 21 8.77 -0.53 -4.04
N VAL A 22 9.48 -0.03 -3.02
CA VAL A 22 9.99 -0.86 -1.93
C VAL A 22 8.85 -1.51 -1.16
N VAL A 23 7.83 -0.74 -0.77
CA VAL A 23 6.68 -1.30 -0.04
C VAL A 23 6.00 -2.37 -0.91
N TYR A 24 5.69 -2.08 -2.17
CA TYR A 24 5.04 -3.04 -3.07
C TYR A 24 5.79 -4.36 -3.23
N GLU A 25 7.10 -4.31 -3.54
CA GLU A 25 7.88 -5.54 -3.73
C GLU A 25 8.05 -6.32 -2.42
N LEU A 26 8.21 -5.62 -1.29
CA LEU A 26 8.27 -6.26 0.02
C LEU A 26 6.94 -6.93 0.37
N SER A 27 5.80 -6.25 0.20
CA SER A 27 4.47 -6.83 0.43
C SER A 27 4.28 -8.08 -0.41
N LYS A 28 4.62 -8.00 -1.70
CA LYS A 28 4.49 -9.11 -2.66
C LYS A 28 5.32 -10.32 -2.23
N LYS A 29 6.59 -10.13 -1.88
CA LYS A 29 7.48 -11.20 -1.46
C LYS A 29 7.03 -11.84 -0.13
N LEU A 30 6.54 -11.05 0.81
CA LEU A 30 5.95 -11.56 2.05
C LEU A 30 4.69 -12.39 1.79
N THR A 31 3.83 -11.95 0.87
CA THR A 31 2.65 -12.74 0.47
C THR A 31 3.06 -14.06 -0.21
N GLU A 32 4.07 -14.04 -1.08
CA GLU A 32 4.64 -15.26 -1.70
C GLU A 32 5.20 -16.25 -0.67
N LEU A 33 5.69 -15.76 0.48
CA LEU A 33 6.15 -16.58 1.61
C LEU A 33 5.02 -17.06 2.53
N GLY A 34 3.75 -16.80 2.20
CA GLY A 34 2.59 -17.26 2.98
C GLY A 34 2.19 -16.34 4.14
N HIS A 35 2.63 -15.07 4.14
CA HIS A 35 2.15 -14.08 5.10
C HIS A 35 0.87 -13.39 4.61
N GLU A 36 -0.02 -13.06 5.55
CA GLU A 36 -1.19 -12.21 5.32
C GLU A 36 -0.76 -10.76 5.49
N VAL A 37 -0.69 -10.01 4.38
CA VAL A 37 -0.21 -8.63 4.37
C VAL A 37 -1.35 -7.68 4.00
N THR A 38 -1.60 -6.69 4.86
CA THR A 38 -2.49 -5.57 4.59
C THR A 38 -1.65 -4.31 4.45
N VAL A 39 -1.84 -3.55 3.37
CA VAL A 39 -1.22 -2.24 3.19
C VAL A 39 -2.26 -1.17 3.44
N TYR A 40 -2.01 -0.32 4.43
CA TYR A 40 -2.83 0.84 4.73
C TYR A 40 -2.13 2.10 4.25
N THR A 41 -2.77 2.80 3.33
CA THR A 41 -2.20 3.94 2.61
C THR A 41 -3.24 5.02 2.41
N THR A 42 -2.77 6.20 1.99
CA THR A 42 -3.66 7.26 1.53
C THR A 42 -4.22 6.93 0.14
N ASP A 43 -5.40 7.48 -0.16
CA ASP A 43 -6.01 7.47 -1.49
C ASP A 43 -5.45 8.58 -2.41
N GLY A 44 -4.33 9.21 -2.04
CA GLY A 44 -3.92 10.50 -2.56
C GLY A 44 -2.46 10.60 -2.97
N PHE A 45 -2.22 11.19 -4.15
CA PHE A 45 -0.93 11.80 -4.48
C PHE A 45 -1.12 12.97 -5.45
N LYS A 46 -1.06 12.72 -6.77
CA LYS A 46 -1.38 13.71 -7.82
C LYS A 46 -2.87 13.88 -8.06
N SER A 47 -3.59 12.77 -7.96
CA SER A 47 -5.05 12.71 -7.96
C SER A 47 -5.50 11.86 -6.77
N ARG A 48 -6.78 11.97 -6.44
CA ARG A 48 -7.43 11.05 -5.52
C ARG A 48 -7.90 9.83 -6.29
N LEU A 49 -7.66 8.65 -5.74
CA LEU A 49 -8.16 7.41 -6.30
C LEU A 49 -9.66 7.29 -6.00
N ASP A 50 -10.41 6.85 -7.01
CA ASP A 50 -11.81 6.46 -6.85
C ASP A 50 -11.86 4.99 -6.42
N VAL A 51 -11.72 4.78 -5.12
CA VAL A 51 -11.69 3.48 -4.46
C VAL A 51 -12.49 3.58 -3.17
N GLU A 52 -12.91 2.43 -2.64
CA GLU A 52 -13.47 2.34 -1.30
C GLU A 52 -12.43 2.79 -0.26
N LYS A 53 -12.88 3.57 0.71
CA LYS A 53 -12.02 4.20 1.73
C LYS A 53 -12.52 3.80 3.10
N ASN A 54 -11.59 3.64 4.03
CA ASN A 54 -11.94 3.52 5.44
C ASN A 54 -12.43 4.88 5.93
N THR A 55 -13.74 5.08 5.96
CA THR A 55 -14.38 6.23 6.61
C THR A 55 -14.56 5.94 8.09
N LEU A 56 -14.10 6.84 8.96
CA LEU A 56 -14.53 6.82 10.35
C LEU A 56 -16.03 7.16 10.35
N VAL A 57 -16.85 6.23 10.86
CA VAL A 57 -18.28 6.45 11.11
C VAL A 57 -18.43 7.45 12.25
#